data_AF-A0A838MIJ9-F1
#
_entry.id   AF-A0A838MIJ9-F1
#
_cell.length_a   1.000
_cell.length_b   1.000
_cell.length_c   1.000
_cell.angle_alpha   90.00
_cell.angle_beta   90.00
_cell.angle_gamma   90.00
#
_symmetry.space_group_name_H-M   'P 1'
#
loop_
_entity.id
_entity.type
_entity.pdbx_description
1 polymer ?
#
loop_
_entity_poly.entity_id
_entity_poly.type
_entity_poly.pdbx_seq_one_letter_code
_entity_poly.pdbx_strand_id
1 'polypeptide(L)'
;MKNYTRLTKKDIRKQYSLIKSYYKKHLKKFGVVLPKLYDANKKFTKNALTLVYLSIGYPDTKIISKTELTEFIRFFDKKVNDVQ
;
A
#
# COMPACT_ATOMS: atom_id res chain seq x y z
N MET A 1 -5.97 -7.95 21.30
CA MET A 1 -5.14 -8.08 20.08
C MET A 1 -5.62 -7.04 19.07
N LYS A 2 -4.75 -6.16 18.57
CA LYS A 2 -5.14 -5.08 17.65
C LYS A 2 -5.43 -5.69 16.27
N ASN A 3 -6.69 -5.63 15.84
CA ASN A 3 -7.18 -6.14 14.56
C ASN A 3 -6.69 -5.26 13.38
N TYR A 4 -5.46 -5.46 12.91
CA TYR A 4 -4.93 -4.75 11.73
C TYR A 4 -5.48 -5.29 10.39
N THR A 5 -6.42 -6.24 10.45
CA THR A 5 -6.74 -7.16 9.36
C THR A 5 -7.80 -6.69 8.36
N ARG A 6 -8.34 -5.46 8.43
CA ARG A 6 -9.40 -5.06 7.48
C ARG A 6 -9.32 -3.62 7.03
N LEU A 7 -8.20 -3.22 6.41
CA LEU A 7 -8.34 -2.18 5.38
C LEU A 7 -9.29 -2.71 4.32
N THR A 8 -10.28 -1.92 3.94
CA THR A 8 -11.17 -2.26 2.82
C THR A 8 -10.56 -1.77 1.51
N LYS A 9 -11.10 -2.22 0.37
CA LYS A 9 -10.74 -1.66 -0.94
C LYS A 9 -10.97 -0.14 -1.00
N LYS A 10 -11.95 0.38 -0.23
CA LYS A 10 -12.23 1.82 -0.13
C LYS A 10 -11.12 2.55 0.64
N ASP A 11 -10.65 1.98 1.75
CA ASP A 11 -9.57 2.55 2.54
C ASP A 11 -8.26 2.62 1.74
N ILE A 12 -7.95 1.56 0.99
CA ILE A 12 -6.79 1.54 0.08
C ILE A 12 -6.86 2.69 -0.92
N ARG A 13 -8.01 2.88 -1.58
CA ARG A 13 -8.18 3.96 -2.57
C ARG A 13 -8.07 5.34 -1.94
N LYS A 14 -8.67 5.52 -0.75
CA LYS A 14 -8.64 6.78 0.00
C LYS A 14 -7.20 7.15 0.36
N GLN A 15 -6.47 6.20 0.96
CA GLN A 15 -5.08 6.42 1.35
C GLN A 15 -4.18 6.62 0.13
N TYR A 16 -4.32 5.80 -0.91
CA TYR A 16 -3.54 5.97 -2.14
C TYR A 16 -3.78 7.34 -2.80
N SER A 17 -5.01 7.87 -2.74
CA SER A 17 -5.34 9.20 -3.26
C SER A 17 -4.61 10.31 -2.49
N LEU A 18 -4.50 10.17 -1.16
CA LEU A 18 -3.71 11.06 -0.31
C LEU A 18 -2.22 10.97 -0.65
N ILE A 19 -1.66 9.77 -0.76
CA ILE A 19 -0.26 9.58 -1.17
C ILE A 19 -0.01 10.23 -2.54
N LYS A 20 -0.94 10.05 -3.48
CA LYS A 20 -0.84 10.61 -4.84
C LYS A 20 -0.84 12.15 -4.82
N SER A 21 -1.58 12.80 -3.93
CA SER A 21 -1.56 14.27 -3.83
C SER A 21 -0.22 14.77 -3.30
N TYR A 22 0.32 14.15 -2.24
CA TYR A 22 1.65 14.47 -1.71
C TYR A 22 2.77 14.16 -2.71
N TYR A 23 2.72 13.01 -3.38
CA TYR A 23 3.65 12.64 -4.44
C TYR A 23 3.70 13.72 -5.54
N LYS A 24 2.53 14.19 -6.01
CA LYS A 24 2.46 15.26 -7.02
C LYS A 24 3.10 16.56 -6.52
N LYS A 25 2.87 16.90 -5.25
CA LYS A 25 3.37 18.14 -4.63
C LYS A 25 4.89 18.10 -4.40
N HIS A 26 5.43 16.95 -4.01
CA HIS A 26 6.80 16.89 -3.48
C HIS A 26 7.78 16.09 -4.34
N LEU A 27 7.35 14.99 -4.98
CA LEU A 27 8.27 14.00 -5.57
C LEU A 27 8.24 13.97 -7.11
N LYS A 28 7.10 14.28 -7.74
CA LYS A 28 6.94 14.19 -9.20
C LYS A 28 7.99 15.02 -9.95
N LYS A 29 8.32 16.21 -9.45
CA LYS A 29 9.32 17.12 -10.06
C LYS A 29 10.74 16.54 -10.09
N PHE A 30 11.02 15.54 -9.26
CA PHE A 30 12.32 14.89 -9.18
C PHE A 30 12.37 13.58 -9.98
N GLY A 31 11.36 13.30 -10.81
CA GLY A 31 11.34 12.09 -11.66
C GLY A 31 11.07 10.78 -10.91
N VAL A 32 10.77 10.82 -9.61
CA VAL A 32 10.37 9.64 -8.83
C VAL A 32 9.11 9.03 -9.45
N VAL A 33 9.03 7.70 -9.53
CA VAL A 33 7.87 7.00 -10.10
C VAL A 33 6.93 6.52 -9.00
N LEU A 34 5.67 6.94 -9.04
CA LEU A 34 4.62 6.43 -8.15
C LEU A 34 4.16 5.02 -8.61
N PRO A 35 4.21 3.98 -7.75
CA PRO A 35 3.71 2.65 -8.08
C PRO A 35 2.24 2.68 -8.52
N LYS A 36 1.89 1.99 -9.61
CA LYS A 36 0.51 1.95 -10.12
C LYS A 36 -0.42 1.27 -9.12
N LEU A 37 -1.59 1.86 -8.86
CA LEU A 37 -2.59 1.26 -7.96
C LEU A 37 -3.12 -0.09 -8.47
N TYR A 38 -3.36 -0.19 -9.78
CA TYR A 38 -3.93 -1.37 -10.42
C TYR A 38 -3.00 -1.96 -11.48
N ASP A 39 -3.06 -3.29 -11.62
CA ASP A 39 -2.46 -4.03 -12.73
C ASP A 39 -3.40 -4.03 -13.97
N ALA A 40 -2.98 -4.71 -15.04
CA ALA A 40 -3.77 -4.86 -16.26
C ALA A 40 -5.12 -5.58 -16.04
N ASN A 41 -5.23 -6.39 -14.98
CA ASN A 41 -6.42 -7.16 -14.62
C ASN A 41 -7.30 -6.44 -13.58
N LYS A 42 -7.07 -5.14 -13.33
CA LYS A 42 -7.77 -4.33 -12.32
C LYS A 42 -7.63 -4.86 -10.88
N LYS A 43 -6.58 -5.62 -10.58
CA LYS A 43 -6.20 -6.04 -9.23
C LYS A 43 -5.22 -5.04 -8.62
N PHE A 44 -5.21 -4.92 -7.29
CA PHE A 44 -4.23 -4.05 -6.63
C PHE A 44 -2.81 -4.58 -6.84
N THR A 45 -1.86 -3.70 -7.14
CA THR A 45 -0.46 -4.11 -7.23
C THR A 45 0.15 -4.28 -5.85
N LYS A 46 1.04 -5.26 -5.70
CA LYS A 46 1.82 -5.50 -4.50
C LYS A 46 2.55 -4.26 -3.99
N ASN A 47 3.15 -3.50 -4.89
CA ASN A 47 3.90 -2.28 -4.55
C ASN A 47 2.97 -1.18 -4.03
N ALA A 48 1.79 -1.01 -4.63
CA ALA A 48 0.81 -0.04 -4.14
C ALA A 48 0.23 -0.43 -2.77
N LEU A 49 -0.06 -1.72 -2.57
CA LEU A 49 -0.52 -2.23 -1.27
C LEU A 49 0.53 -2.01 -0.18
N THR A 50 1.79 -2.30 -0.49
CA THR A 50 2.92 -2.08 0.43
C THR A 50 3.04 -0.60 0.81
N LEU A 51 3.05 0.29 -0.19
CA LEU A 51 3.15 1.73 0.02
C LEU A 51 1.97 2.25 0.87
N VAL A 52 0.75 1.79 0.56
CA VAL A 52 -0.44 2.17 1.34
C VAL A 52 -0.31 1.73 2.78
N TYR A 53 0.03 0.46 3.02
CA TYR A 53 0.09 -0.11 4.36
C TYR A 53 1.15 0.59 5.23
N LEU A 54 2.35 0.83 4.67
CA LEU A 54 3.43 1.53 5.34
C LEU A 54 3.12 3.01 5.63
N SER A 55 2.25 3.64 4.83
CA SER A 55 1.86 5.04 5.03
C SER A 55 0.80 5.25 6.12
N ILE A 56 0.18 4.18 6.63
CA ILE A 56 -0.87 4.29 7.64
C ILE A 56 -0.28 4.82 8.94
N GLY A 57 -0.91 5.86 9.49
CA GLY A 57 -0.50 6.49 10.73
C GLY A 57 0.63 7.50 10.59
N TYR A 58 1.17 7.74 9.38
CA TYR A 58 2.22 8.74 9.17
C TYR A 58 1.81 10.13 9.71
N PRO A 59 2.67 10.83 10.47
CA PRO A 59 4.09 10.54 10.70
C PRO A 59 4.38 9.43 11.74
N ASP A 60 3.44 9.15 12.63
CA ASP A 60 3.58 8.14 13.70
C ASP A 60 3.26 6.73 13.20
N THR A 61 4.03 6.28 12.20
CA THR A 61 3.86 4.94 11.61
C THR A 61 4.19 3.86 12.63
N LYS A 62 3.44 2.76 12.55
CA LYS A 62 3.73 1.57 13.34
C LYS A 62 4.89 0.80 12.71
N ILE A 63 5.80 0.28 13.52
CA ILE A 63 6.76 -0.74 13.09
C ILE A 63 6.00 -2.04 12.79
N ILE A 64 6.09 -2.51 11.55
CA ILE A 64 5.44 -3.74 11.09
C ILE A 64 6.48 -4.81 10.78
N SER A 65 6.12 -6.08 10.98
CA SER A 65 6.96 -7.19 10.56
C SER A 65 6.76 -7.51 9.07
N LYS A 66 7.75 -8.19 8.47
CA LYS A 66 7.65 -8.73 7.10
C LYS A 66 6.46 -9.67 6.96
N THR A 67 6.23 -10.53 7.95
CA THR A 67 5.10 -11.47 7.99
C THR A 67 3.75 -10.77 7.98
N GLU A 68 3.58 -9.73 8.81
CA GLU A 68 2.34 -8.93 8.87
C GLU A 68 2.02 -8.30 7.52
N LEU A 69 3.04 -7.76 6.84
CA LEU A 69 2.88 -7.18 5.51
C LEU A 69 2.53 -8.25 4.45
N THR A 70 3.17 -9.43 4.49
CA THR A 70 2.87 -10.55 3.59
C THR A 70 1.42 -11.01 3.73
N GLU A 71 0.94 -11.19 4.96
CA GLU A 71 -0.44 -11.59 5.25
C GLU A 71 -1.46 -10.57 4.74
N PHE A 72 -1.19 -9.28 4.97
CA PHE A 72 -2.01 -8.20 4.44
C PHE A 72 -2.10 -8.25 2.91
N ILE A 73 -0.97 -8.42 2.21
CA ILE A 73 -0.97 -8.45 0.74
C ILE A 73 -1.71 -9.70 0.23
N ARG A 74 -1.50 -10.87 0.85
CA ARG A 74 -2.18 -12.14 0.50
C ARG A 74 -3.70 -12.05 0.60
N PHE A 75 -4.23 -11.19 1.47
CA PHE A 75 -5.69 -10.94 1.55
C PHE A 75 -6.26 -10.33 0.26
N PHE A 76 -5.51 -9.50 -0.44
CA PHE A 76 -5.94 -8.84 -1.68
C PHE A 76 -5.51 -9.56 -2.95
N ASP A 77 -4.43 -10.33 -2.88
CA ASP A 77 -3.93 -11.14 -3.97
C ASP A 77 -3.52 -12.53 -3.47
N LYS A 78 -4.40 -13.51 -3.72
CA LYS A 78 -4.20 -14.91 -3.34
C LYS A 78 -2.98 -15.56 -4.01
N LYS A 79 -2.37 -14.93 -5.01
CA LYS A 79 -1.22 -15.46 -5.76
C LYS A 79 0.15 -14.97 -5.26
N VAL A 80 0.21 -14.23 -4.15
CA VAL A 80 1.50 -13.68 -3.67
C VAL A 80 2.36 -14.76 -3.00
N ASN A 81 3.32 -15.29 -3.77
CA ASN A 81 4.52 -15.92 -3.22
C ASN A 81 5.35 -14.88 -2.44
N ASP A 82 6.05 -15.36 -1.40
CA ASP A 82 6.73 -14.55 -0.39
C ASP A 82 7.45 -13.32 -0.96
N VAL A 83 7.23 -12.16 -0.33
CA VAL A 83 8.05 -10.96 -0.56
C VAL A 83 9.47 -11.33 -0.18
N GLN A 84 10.37 -11.48 -1.14
CA GLN A 84 11.79 -11.70 -0.87
C GLN A 84 12.43 -10.39 -0.46
#